data_AF-A0A2V9Q3B6-F1
#
_entry.id   AF-A0A2V9Q3B6-F1
#
_cell.length_a   1.000
_cell.length_b   1.000
_cell.length_c   1.000
_cell.angle_alpha   90.00
_cell.angle_beta   90.00
_cell.angle_gamma   90.00
#
_symmetry.space_group_name_H-M   'P 1'
#
loop_
_entity.id
_entity.type
_entity.pdbx_description
1 polymer ?
#
loop_
_entity_poly.entity_id
_entity_poly.type
_entity_poly.pdbx_seq_one_letter_code
_entity_poly.pdbx_strand_id
1 'polypeptide(L)'
;MLISAIGVAETPALSSIALKSTSVVAGSPVEGSVTLNMPAPVDVEVSLAADPSSVAKLPSSVVVPAGATSASFLISTALPKVARGEGDANVTIYGNYGVTQHASFQALAPVSFEQTVDRLVERERAFVTAMKRMHPLAETYIQNLHEEKDHKVAPTSDQYFLGRLDLSDGPEDELFQNQHSGLNLGGHFLNPFAGIFSRKFMPRGFAQMVMLDSDFQKNNYYFTFIRREFLGDVRCIVIDVQPKESAPKGLFTGRIWVEDRDFNIVRFNGTYTPHSRYSYYLHFDSWRSNLQPGFWLPAYVYIEESDDKRTLAPFHGLYLKAQTRLWGYDIEALKHQQEFSEIQVDSVEDQSAATVDAGPVEAQRMWERLAEDNAVDHLQKVGLIAPQGEVDKILQTVINNLIITNKLDIVPDVRCRVLMTSPLESFTIGHTIVVSRGLLDVLPDEASLAMVLAHELGHIALGHRINTKFAFTDRFFFPDQNTFQRMDFERNPADELAADAKALELLGKSPYNDKLNNAGLFLKALQSRALELTSLIRPHLGNSLGNSKNTRMATLAGAAPELQMDKVEQIAALPLGGRVKVDPWSNQLRMMKSRAVALLSAQEKMPFEVTPVFPYLTRLAAPQTETADLK
;
A
#
# COMPACT_ATOMS: atom_id res chain seq x y z
N MET A 1 -42.02 34.62 59.23
CA MET A 1 -42.52 34.36 57.86
C MET A 1 -41.33 33.89 57.02
N LEU A 2 -41.23 32.58 56.76
CA LEU A 2 -40.32 32.01 55.78
C LEU A 2 -41.22 31.32 54.75
N ILE A 3 -41.20 31.84 53.53
CA ILE A 3 -41.95 31.33 52.38
C ILE A 3 -41.23 30.08 51.87
N SER A 4 -42.00 29.02 51.63
CA SER A 4 -41.60 27.75 51.02
C SER A 4 -40.88 27.92 49.69
N ALA A 5 -39.81 27.15 49.47
CA ALA A 5 -39.44 26.67 48.14
C ALA A 5 -39.83 25.18 48.08
N ILE A 6 -41.02 24.89 47.55
CA ILE A 6 -41.36 23.54 47.10
C ILE A 6 -40.52 23.32 45.85
N GLY A 7 -39.42 22.58 45.98
CA GLY A 7 -38.68 22.09 44.82
C GLY A 7 -39.62 21.23 43.99
N VAL A 8 -39.89 21.64 42.76
CA VAL A 8 -40.57 20.80 41.77
C VAL A 8 -39.69 19.56 41.62
N ALA A 9 -40.18 18.41 42.07
CA ALA A 9 -39.50 17.14 41.86
C ALA A 9 -39.39 16.94 40.35
N GLU A 10 -38.17 17.04 39.82
CA GLU A 10 -37.91 16.81 38.40
C GLU A 10 -38.30 15.36 38.09
N THR A 11 -39.29 15.18 37.22
CA THR A 11 -39.77 13.85 36.86
C THR A 11 -38.80 13.23 35.86
N PRO A 12 -38.38 11.97 36.05
CA PRO A 12 -37.53 11.28 35.09
C PRO A 12 -38.16 11.31 33.69
N ALA A 13 -37.35 11.56 32.66
CA ALA A 13 -37.76 11.54 31.27
C ALA A 13 -36.73 10.79 30.42
N LEU A 14 -37.19 10.18 29.34
CA LEU A 14 -36.32 9.47 28.40
C LEU A 14 -35.38 10.45 27.69
N SER A 15 -34.08 10.26 27.89
CA SER A 15 -33.03 11.09 27.26
C SER A 15 -32.58 10.52 25.92
N SER A 16 -32.45 9.20 25.79
CA SER A 16 -32.00 8.58 24.54
C SER A 16 -32.38 7.10 24.42
N ILE A 17 -32.36 6.63 23.17
CA ILE A 17 -32.35 5.22 22.81
C ILE A 17 -31.09 4.98 21.98
N ALA A 18 -30.31 3.97 22.34
CA ALA A 18 -29.12 3.60 21.60
C ALA A 18 -29.23 2.15 21.11
N LEU A 19 -28.83 1.92 19.85
CA LEU A 19 -28.74 0.61 19.24
C LEU A 19 -27.28 0.23 19.07
N LYS A 20 -26.93 -1.01 19.38
CA LYS A 20 -25.56 -1.51 19.26
C LYS A 20 -25.08 -1.65 17.80
N SER A 21 -26.02 -1.83 16.87
CA SER A 21 -25.77 -2.00 15.44
C SER A 21 -26.76 -1.17 14.62
N THR A 22 -26.26 -0.43 13.63
CA THR A 22 -27.07 0.37 12.68
C THR A 22 -27.48 -0.42 11.43
N SER A 23 -26.97 -1.63 11.24
CA SER A 23 -27.37 -2.55 10.18
C SER A 23 -27.16 -4.02 10.58
N VAL A 24 -28.13 -4.88 10.32
CA VAL A 24 -28.08 -6.33 10.58
C VAL A 24 -28.77 -7.13 9.49
N VAL A 25 -28.34 -8.37 9.25
CA VAL A 25 -29.07 -9.30 8.38
C VAL A 25 -30.33 -9.77 9.11
N ALA A 26 -31.48 -9.68 8.44
CA ALA A 26 -32.76 -10.12 8.98
C ALA A 26 -32.68 -11.57 9.50
N GLY A 27 -33.16 -11.78 10.73
CA GLY A 27 -32.97 -13.01 11.51
C GLY A 27 -31.91 -12.90 12.61
N SER A 28 -31.04 -11.88 12.58
CA SER A 28 -30.05 -11.62 13.64
C SER A 28 -30.61 -10.69 14.73
N PRO A 29 -30.30 -10.90 16.02
CA PRO A 29 -30.77 -10.01 17.09
C PRO A 29 -29.99 -8.69 17.10
N VAL A 30 -30.65 -7.61 17.55
CA VAL A 30 -30.04 -6.30 17.85
C VAL A 30 -30.22 -6.01 19.33
N GLU A 31 -29.17 -5.52 19.97
CA GLU A 31 -29.23 -5.07 21.36
C GLU A 31 -29.51 -3.56 21.39
N GLY A 32 -30.54 -3.16 22.14
CA GLY A 32 -30.92 -1.77 22.37
C GLY A 32 -30.81 -1.40 23.85
N SER A 33 -30.66 -0.11 24.14
CA SER A 33 -30.71 0.42 25.50
C SER A 33 -31.48 1.72 25.55
N VAL A 34 -32.20 1.93 26.67
CA VAL A 34 -32.86 3.19 27.00
C VAL A 34 -32.05 3.91 28.07
N THR A 35 -31.99 5.23 28.03
CA THR A 35 -31.33 6.05 29.07
C THR A 35 -32.23 7.18 29.52
N LEU A 36 -32.43 7.32 30.83
CA LEU A 36 -33.15 8.41 31.46
C LEU A 36 -32.20 9.60 31.72
N ASN A 37 -32.75 10.81 31.80
CA ASN A 37 -31.99 12.03 32.12
C ASN A 37 -31.48 12.08 33.58
N MET A 38 -32.00 11.21 34.46
CA MET A 38 -31.62 11.10 35.87
C MET A 38 -31.86 9.67 36.39
N PRO A 39 -31.28 9.27 37.54
CA PRO A 39 -31.56 7.97 38.17
C PRO A 39 -33.06 7.79 38.46
N ALA A 40 -33.59 6.61 38.16
CA ALA A 40 -35.01 6.29 38.35
C ALA A 40 -35.36 6.33 39.85
N PRO A 41 -36.33 7.15 40.30
CA PRO A 41 -36.67 7.26 41.73
C PRO A 41 -37.39 6.01 42.25
N VAL A 42 -38.07 5.28 41.37
CA VAL A 42 -38.70 3.97 41.54
C VAL A 42 -38.50 3.18 40.24
N ASP A 43 -38.92 1.92 40.18
CA ASP A 43 -38.90 1.18 38.92
C ASP A 43 -39.72 1.92 37.85
N VAL A 44 -39.07 2.28 36.74
CA VAL A 44 -39.65 3.05 35.64
C VAL A 44 -39.86 2.13 34.44
N GLU A 45 -41.12 1.97 34.03
CA GLU A 45 -41.48 1.21 32.83
C GLU A 45 -41.48 2.13 31.60
N VAL A 46 -40.51 1.95 30.70
CA VAL A 46 -40.43 2.65 29.42
C VAL A 46 -41.15 1.82 28.37
N SER A 47 -42.15 2.40 27.71
CA SER A 47 -42.88 1.70 26.63
C SER A 47 -42.09 1.74 25.32
N LEU A 48 -42.08 0.64 24.58
CA LEU A 48 -41.27 0.43 23.38
C LEU A 48 -42.14 -0.01 22.20
N ALA A 49 -41.80 0.48 21.00
CA ALA A 49 -42.45 0.09 19.75
C ALA A 49 -41.43 0.02 18.60
N ALA A 50 -41.73 -0.78 17.58
CA ALA A 50 -40.95 -0.84 16.35
C ALA A 50 -41.83 -0.62 15.12
N ASP A 51 -41.28 0.07 14.13
CA ASP A 51 -41.89 0.29 12.84
C ASP A 51 -40.89 -0.02 11.70
N PRO A 52 -41.19 -0.96 10.78
CA PRO A 52 -42.36 -1.82 10.76
C PRO A 52 -42.24 -3.00 11.75
N SER A 53 -43.29 -3.21 12.56
CA SER A 53 -43.37 -4.31 13.54
C SER A 53 -43.43 -5.72 12.92
N SER A 54 -43.53 -5.81 11.60
CA SER A 54 -43.41 -7.05 10.83
C SER A 54 -41.96 -7.51 10.66
N VAL A 55 -40.99 -6.60 10.74
CA VAL A 55 -39.55 -6.85 10.54
C VAL A 55 -38.78 -6.88 11.87
N ALA A 56 -39.25 -6.17 12.90
CA ALA A 56 -38.63 -6.18 14.22
C ALA A 56 -39.64 -6.46 15.34
N LYS A 57 -39.27 -7.39 16.22
CA LYS A 57 -40.00 -7.74 17.44
C LYS A 57 -39.15 -7.41 18.65
N LEU A 58 -39.76 -6.80 19.66
CA LEU A 58 -39.14 -6.41 20.92
C LEU A 58 -40.20 -6.49 22.02
N PRO A 59 -39.80 -6.52 23.30
CA PRO A 59 -40.72 -6.33 24.42
C PRO A 59 -41.50 -5.02 24.26
N SER A 60 -42.77 -4.99 24.65
CA SER A 60 -43.60 -3.77 24.63
C SER A 60 -43.15 -2.72 25.65
N SER A 61 -42.33 -3.13 26.62
CA SER A 61 -41.73 -2.25 27.62
C SER A 61 -40.44 -2.83 28.17
N VAL A 62 -39.61 -1.95 28.75
CA VAL A 62 -38.41 -2.31 29.52
C VAL A 62 -38.42 -1.55 30.85
N VAL A 63 -38.04 -2.22 31.93
CA VAL A 63 -38.00 -1.63 33.27
C VAL A 63 -36.60 -1.11 33.57
N VAL A 64 -36.48 0.16 33.90
CA VAL A 64 -35.28 0.77 34.49
C VAL A 64 -35.42 0.69 36.01
N PRO A 65 -34.61 -0.13 36.71
CA PRO A 65 -34.73 -0.31 38.16
C PRO A 65 -34.49 0.98 38.94
N ALA A 66 -35.12 1.10 40.11
CA ALA A 66 -34.87 2.22 41.02
C ALA A 66 -33.36 2.42 41.28
N GLY A 67 -32.89 3.65 41.15
CA GLY A 67 -31.48 4.05 41.29
C GLY A 67 -30.63 3.90 40.01
N ALA A 68 -31.13 3.21 38.98
CA ALA A 68 -30.43 3.08 37.69
C ALA A 68 -30.85 4.18 36.69
N THR A 69 -30.00 4.47 35.73
CA THR A 69 -30.28 5.42 34.63
C THR A 69 -30.57 4.74 33.30
N SER A 70 -30.29 3.45 33.17
CA SER A 70 -30.37 2.73 31.90
C SER A 70 -30.80 1.28 32.08
N ALA A 71 -31.46 0.74 31.04
CA ALA A 71 -31.78 -0.67 30.91
C ALA A 71 -31.64 -1.11 29.45
N SER A 72 -31.24 -2.37 29.25
CA SER A 72 -31.08 -2.98 27.92
C SER A 72 -32.27 -3.84 27.55
N PHE A 73 -32.54 -3.96 26.25
CA PHE A 73 -33.56 -4.83 25.68
C PHE A 73 -33.05 -5.48 24.38
N LEU A 74 -33.65 -6.62 24.02
CA LEU A 74 -33.32 -7.36 22.81
C LEU A 74 -34.39 -7.15 21.74
N ILE A 75 -33.93 -6.92 20.51
CA ILE A 75 -34.75 -6.82 19.32
C ILE A 75 -34.47 -8.07 18.48
N SER A 76 -35.50 -8.87 18.23
CA SER A 76 -35.45 -9.97 17.27
C SER A 76 -35.89 -9.48 15.90
N THR A 77 -35.02 -9.59 14.89
CA THR A 77 -35.39 -9.26 13.52
C THR A 77 -35.99 -10.48 12.83
N ALA A 78 -37.04 -10.27 12.05
CA ALA A 78 -37.69 -11.28 11.23
C ALA A 78 -37.36 -11.02 9.76
N LEU A 79 -37.35 -12.10 8.97
CA LEU A 79 -37.31 -11.99 7.52
C LEU A 79 -38.53 -11.19 7.06
N PRO A 80 -38.36 -10.11 6.27
CA PRO A 80 -39.48 -9.46 5.61
C PRO A 80 -40.31 -10.52 4.90
N LYS A 81 -41.65 -10.43 4.97
CA LYS A 81 -42.57 -11.39 4.35
C LYS A 81 -42.59 -11.28 2.81
N VAL A 82 -41.41 -11.31 2.19
CA VAL A 82 -41.17 -11.48 0.76
C VAL A 82 -39.78 -12.13 0.62
N ALA A 83 -39.69 -13.45 0.79
CA ALA A 83 -38.53 -14.25 0.36
C ALA A 83 -38.38 -14.31 -1.19
N ARG A 84 -38.95 -13.32 -1.90
CA ARG A 84 -38.97 -13.12 -3.35
C ARG A 84 -38.93 -11.62 -3.68
N GLY A 85 -37.87 -10.92 -3.25
CA GLY A 85 -37.47 -9.67 -3.92
C GLY A 85 -37.96 -8.33 -3.37
N GLU A 86 -38.20 -8.18 -2.06
CA GLU A 86 -38.16 -6.82 -1.46
C GLU A 86 -36.84 -6.62 -0.72
N GLY A 87 -36.24 -5.45 -0.94
CA GLY A 87 -34.90 -5.08 -0.46
C GLY A 87 -34.85 -4.81 1.05
N ASP A 88 -33.73 -4.21 1.47
CA ASP A 88 -33.46 -3.86 2.86
C ASP A 88 -34.58 -3.01 3.48
N ALA A 89 -34.88 -3.26 4.76
CA ALA A 89 -35.94 -2.57 5.48
C ALA A 89 -35.36 -1.63 6.55
N ASN A 90 -35.72 -0.35 6.49
CA ASN A 90 -35.40 0.60 7.56
C ASN A 90 -36.36 0.40 8.74
N VAL A 91 -35.83 0.05 9.91
CA VAL A 91 -36.60 -0.16 11.14
C VAL A 91 -36.30 0.96 12.11
N THR A 92 -37.34 1.61 12.62
CA THR A 92 -37.24 2.61 13.68
C THR A 92 -37.81 2.06 14.98
N ILE A 93 -37.01 2.14 16.06
CA ILE A 93 -37.41 1.80 17.42
C ILE A 93 -37.78 3.08 18.14
N TYR A 94 -38.98 3.10 18.71
CA TYR A 94 -39.49 4.19 19.53
C TYR A 94 -39.52 3.74 20.98
N GLY A 95 -39.19 4.68 21.88
CA GLY A 95 -39.36 4.51 23.31
C GLY A 95 -40.02 5.75 23.87
N ASN A 96 -40.95 5.56 24.81
CA ASN A 96 -41.72 6.64 25.40
C ASN A 96 -41.73 6.54 26.92
N TYR A 97 -41.23 7.60 27.55
CA TYR A 97 -41.43 7.87 28.97
C TYR A 97 -41.21 9.38 29.22
N GLY A 98 -42.31 10.13 29.39
CA GLY A 98 -42.31 11.60 29.44
C GLY A 98 -42.04 12.27 28.09
N VAL A 99 -41.04 11.80 27.36
CA VAL A 99 -40.67 12.21 25.99
C VAL A 99 -40.50 10.97 25.13
N THR A 100 -40.83 11.07 23.83
CA THR A 100 -40.56 10.01 22.85
C THR A 100 -39.17 10.19 22.25
N GLN A 101 -38.35 9.15 22.31
CA GLN A 101 -37.08 9.07 21.59
C GLN A 101 -37.12 7.94 20.59
N HIS A 102 -36.24 7.97 19.59
CA HIS A 102 -36.15 6.93 18.58
C HIS A 102 -34.72 6.69 18.11
N ALA A 103 -34.49 5.49 17.56
CA ALA A 103 -33.26 5.13 16.88
C ALA A 103 -33.58 4.16 15.74
N SER A 104 -32.87 4.25 14.63
CA SER A 104 -33.13 3.44 13.44
C SER A 104 -31.96 2.53 13.07
N PHE A 105 -32.26 1.39 12.47
CA PHE A 105 -31.29 0.48 11.88
C PHE A 105 -31.83 -0.16 10.60
N GLN A 106 -30.93 -0.62 9.73
CA GLN A 106 -31.30 -1.31 8.49
C GLN A 106 -31.32 -2.83 8.68
N ALA A 107 -32.45 -3.48 8.43
CA ALA A 107 -32.60 -4.93 8.38
C ALA A 107 -32.41 -5.42 6.93
N LEU A 108 -31.26 -6.02 6.65
CA LEU A 108 -30.89 -6.48 5.32
C LEU A 108 -31.59 -7.79 4.97
N ALA A 109 -32.20 -7.87 3.79
CA ALA A 109 -32.82 -9.11 3.32
C ALA A 109 -31.74 -10.19 3.09
N PRO A 110 -31.97 -11.48 3.40
CA PRO A 110 -31.03 -12.53 3.06
C PRO A 110 -31.02 -12.71 1.55
N VAL A 111 -29.90 -12.38 0.91
CA VAL A 111 -29.68 -12.63 -0.51
C VAL A 111 -29.43 -14.13 -0.69
N SER A 112 -30.12 -14.77 -1.64
CA SER A 112 -29.87 -16.19 -1.94
C SER A 112 -28.44 -16.36 -2.49
N PHE A 113 -27.87 -17.57 -2.38
CA PHE A 113 -26.54 -17.82 -2.96
C PHE A 113 -26.54 -17.59 -4.48
N GLU A 114 -27.62 -17.93 -5.17
CA GLU A 114 -27.76 -17.67 -6.59
C GLU A 114 -27.75 -16.18 -6.93
N GLN A 115 -28.50 -15.36 -6.18
CA GLN A 115 -28.51 -13.90 -6.34
C GLN A 115 -27.15 -13.28 -5.98
N THR A 116 -26.44 -13.85 -4.99
CA THR A 116 -25.06 -13.46 -4.65
C THR A 116 -24.14 -13.67 -5.86
N VAL A 117 -24.27 -14.82 -6.52
CA VAL A 117 -23.50 -15.16 -7.74
C VAL A 117 -23.87 -14.24 -8.90
N ASP A 118 -25.16 -13.89 -9.07
CA ASP A 118 -25.55 -12.95 -10.13
C ASP A 118 -24.93 -11.56 -9.92
N ARG A 119 -25.02 -11.03 -8.70
CA ARG A 119 -24.46 -9.71 -8.35
C ARG A 119 -22.94 -9.68 -8.43
N LEU A 120 -22.24 -10.71 -7.93
CA LEU A 120 -20.78 -10.73 -7.99
C LEU A 120 -20.27 -10.78 -9.44
N VAL A 121 -20.97 -11.50 -10.33
CA VAL A 121 -20.61 -11.58 -11.76
C VAL A 121 -20.81 -10.24 -12.45
N GLU A 122 -21.95 -9.58 -12.19
CA GLU A 122 -22.21 -8.22 -12.69
C GLU A 122 -21.14 -7.24 -12.23
N ARG A 123 -20.77 -7.28 -10.94
CA ARG A 123 -19.75 -6.41 -10.36
C ARG A 123 -18.37 -6.65 -10.93
N GLU A 124 -17.96 -7.91 -11.13
CA GLU A 124 -16.65 -8.22 -11.71
C GLU A 124 -16.55 -7.71 -13.17
N ARG A 125 -17.62 -7.83 -13.96
CA ARG A 125 -17.64 -7.29 -15.33
C ARG A 125 -17.58 -5.77 -15.35
N ALA A 126 -18.28 -5.11 -14.42
CA ALA A 126 -18.21 -3.66 -14.26
C ALA A 126 -16.80 -3.21 -13.84
N PHE A 127 -16.16 -3.95 -12.93
CA PHE A 127 -14.77 -3.74 -12.53
C PHE A 127 -13.81 -3.82 -13.72
N VAL A 128 -13.88 -4.88 -14.53
CA VAL A 128 -13.04 -5.02 -15.73
C VAL A 128 -13.25 -3.84 -16.68
N THR A 129 -14.50 -3.41 -16.89
CA THR A 129 -14.82 -2.26 -17.74
C THR A 129 -14.22 -0.95 -17.22
N ALA A 130 -14.23 -0.75 -15.90
CA ALA A 130 -13.63 0.42 -15.26
C ALA A 130 -12.10 0.41 -15.40
N MET A 131 -11.47 -0.75 -15.19
CA MET A 131 -10.01 -0.91 -15.29
C MET A 131 -9.46 -0.63 -16.69
N LYS A 132 -10.24 -0.85 -17.76
CA LYS A 132 -9.84 -0.48 -19.14
C LYS A 132 -9.56 1.02 -19.34
N ARG A 133 -9.99 1.87 -18.40
CA ARG A 133 -9.76 3.33 -18.44
C ARG A 133 -8.69 3.77 -17.46
N MET A 134 -8.16 2.87 -16.65
CA MET A 134 -7.18 3.16 -15.60
C MET A 134 -5.82 2.59 -16.02
N HIS A 135 -4.77 3.39 -15.85
CA HIS A 135 -3.41 3.01 -16.25
C HIS A 135 -2.42 3.13 -15.08
N PRO A 136 -2.63 2.38 -13.99
CA PRO A 136 -1.77 2.45 -12.82
C PRO A 136 -0.35 1.99 -13.16
N LEU A 137 0.62 2.47 -12.38
CA LEU A 137 1.95 1.88 -12.33
C LEU A 137 1.85 0.48 -11.73
N ALA A 138 2.57 -0.46 -12.33
CA ALA A 138 2.71 -1.83 -11.86
C ALA A 138 4.20 -2.15 -11.70
N GLU A 139 4.60 -2.43 -10.47
CA GLU A 139 5.95 -2.88 -10.12
C GLU A 139 5.91 -4.35 -9.79
N THR A 140 6.75 -5.16 -10.44
CA THR A 140 6.88 -6.58 -10.13
C THR A 140 8.32 -6.90 -9.76
N TYR A 141 8.52 -7.46 -8.56
CA TYR A 141 9.81 -7.97 -8.11
C TYR A 141 9.72 -9.49 -7.89
N ILE A 142 10.66 -10.24 -8.47
CA ILE A 142 10.68 -11.70 -8.50
C ILE A 142 11.99 -12.19 -7.90
N GLN A 143 11.92 -13.21 -7.05
CA GLN A 143 13.07 -13.95 -6.53
C GLN A 143 12.92 -15.43 -6.88
N ASN A 144 13.85 -15.95 -7.67
CA ASN A 144 13.97 -17.40 -7.85
C ASN A 144 14.67 -17.99 -6.62
N LEU A 145 14.12 -19.08 -6.13
CA LEU A 145 14.55 -19.73 -4.89
C LEU A 145 15.17 -21.10 -5.20
N HIS A 146 15.96 -21.58 -4.26
CA HIS A 146 16.45 -22.95 -4.24
C HIS A 146 16.37 -23.47 -2.81
N GLU A 147 15.97 -24.74 -2.66
CA GLU A 147 15.95 -25.43 -1.37
C GLU A 147 17.17 -26.33 -1.26
N GLU A 148 18.00 -26.09 -0.25
CA GLU A 148 19.11 -26.96 0.08
C GLU A 148 18.62 -28.25 0.77
N LYS A 149 19.51 -29.24 0.90
CA LYS A 149 19.17 -30.57 1.46
C LYS A 149 18.69 -30.53 2.92
N ASP A 150 18.98 -29.45 3.63
CA ASP A 150 18.59 -29.20 5.02
C ASP A 150 17.29 -28.37 5.13
N HIS A 151 16.53 -28.24 4.05
CA HIS A 151 15.32 -27.42 3.95
C HIS A 151 15.57 -25.91 4.13
N LYS A 152 16.80 -25.46 3.89
CA LYS A 152 17.11 -24.03 3.83
C LYS A 152 16.74 -23.50 2.45
N VAL A 153 15.76 -22.60 2.42
CA VAL A 153 15.34 -21.91 1.20
C VAL A 153 16.05 -20.57 1.12
N ALA A 154 16.65 -20.28 -0.04
CA ALA A 154 17.34 -19.02 -0.27
C ALA A 154 17.15 -18.50 -1.71
N PRO A 155 17.17 -17.17 -1.91
CA PRO A 155 17.23 -16.58 -3.25
C PRO A 155 18.50 -16.98 -4.00
N THR A 156 18.36 -17.24 -5.29
CA THR A 156 19.48 -17.56 -6.22
C THR A 156 19.63 -16.54 -7.34
N SER A 157 18.55 -15.87 -7.71
CA SER A 157 18.53 -14.78 -8.69
C SER A 157 17.26 -13.95 -8.51
N ASP A 158 17.27 -12.72 -8.99
CA ASP A 158 16.11 -11.84 -8.96
C ASP A 158 15.85 -11.12 -10.28
N GLN A 159 14.62 -10.59 -10.41
CA GLN A 159 14.19 -9.79 -11.56
C GLN A 159 13.29 -8.66 -11.08
N TYR A 160 13.36 -7.54 -11.81
CA TYR A 160 12.57 -6.35 -11.52
C TYR A 160 11.94 -5.80 -12.79
N PHE A 161 10.66 -5.43 -12.69
CA PHE A 161 9.89 -4.80 -13.75
C PHE A 161 9.11 -3.63 -13.19
N LEU A 162 9.06 -2.53 -13.94
CA LEU A 162 8.18 -1.41 -13.70
C LEU A 162 7.53 -1.01 -15.03
N GLY A 163 6.21 -0.89 -15.04
CA GLY A 163 5.42 -0.56 -16.22
C GLY A 163 4.16 0.22 -15.88
N ARG A 164 3.46 0.72 -16.90
CA ARG A 164 2.05 1.08 -16.80
C ARG A 164 1.21 -0.12 -17.24
N LEU A 165 0.24 -0.49 -16.41
CA LEU A 165 -0.76 -1.48 -16.77
C LEU A 165 -1.73 -0.86 -17.78
N ASP A 166 -1.97 -1.54 -18.89
CA ASP A 166 -2.99 -1.18 -19.87
C ASP A 166 -3.89 -2.41 -20.10
N LEU A 167 -5.21 -2.25 -19.88
CA LEU A 167 -6.20 -3.32 -20.10
C LEU A 167 -7.12 -3.05 -21.30
N SER A 168 -6.88 -2.00 -22.08
CA SER A 168 -7.76 -1.54 -23.17
C SER A 168 -8.02 -2.63 -24.22
N ASP A 169 -6.96 -3.23 -24.75
CA ASP A 169 -6.97 -4.31 -25.76
C ASP A 169 -6.61 -5.71 -25.18
N GLY A 170 -6.63 -5.86 -23.86
CA GLY A 170 -6.18 -7.04 -23.11
C GLY A 170 -5.09 -6.67 -22.09
N PRO A 171 -4.64 -7.59 -21.22
CA PRO A 171 -3.61 -7.29 -20.23
C PRO A 171 -2.24 -7.10 -20.89
N GLU A 172 -1.90 -5.86 -21.19
CA GLU A 172 -0.60 -5.45 -21.68
C GLU A 172 0.11 -4.52 -20.67
N ASP A 173 1.44 -4.53 -20.68
CA ASP A 173 2.25 -3.61 -19.88
C ASP A 173 3.13 -2.77 -20.82
N GLU A 174 3.12 -1.45 -20.62
CA GLU A 174 4.12 -0.55 -21.19
C GLU A 174 5.27 -0.35 -20.19
N LEU A 175 6.43 -0.97 -20.46
CA LEU A 175 7.55 -0.99 -19.53
C LEU A 175 8.35 0.33 -19.51
N PHE A 176 8.73 0.79 -18.31
CA PHE A 176 9.66 1.91 -18.11
C PHE A 176 11.11 1.55 -18.48
N GLN A 177 11.44 0.27 -18.48
CA GLN A 177 12.71 -0.21 -19.02
C GLN A 177 12.44 -1.12 -20.21
N ASN A 178 12.83 -0.65 -21.40
CA ASN A 178 13.14 -1.57 -22.49
C ASN A 178 14.20 -2.53 -21.97
N GLN A 179 13.87 -3.82 -21.91
CA GLN A 179 14.80 -4.86 -21.50
C GLN A 179 16.07 -4.68 -22.33
N HIS A 180 17.15 -4.18 -21.72
CA HIS A 180 18.45 -4.10 -22.36
C HIS A 180 18.93 -5.54 -22.60
N SER A 181 18.46 -6.14 -23.68
CA SER A 181 19.27 -7.04 -24.49
C SER A 181 20.53 -6.25 -24.84
N GLY A 182 21.65 -6.55 -24.19
CA GLY A 182 22.93 -5.94 -24.51
C GLY A 182 23.21 -6.02 -26.01
N LEU A 183 23.63 -4.89 -26.57
CA LEU A 183 24.26 -4.71 -27.88
C LEU A 183 23.45 -5.16 -29.12
N ASN A 184 22.87 -4.16 -29.80
CA ASN A 184 22.81 -4.18 -31.27
C ASN A 184 24.24 -4.02 -31.82
N LEU A 185 25.00 -5.11 -31.88
CA LEU A 185 26.16 -5.23 -32.75
C LEU A 185 25.89 -6.40 -33.70
N GLY A 186 25.75 -6.08 -34.98
CA GLY A 186 25.72 -7.09 -36.03
C GLY A 186 26.99 -7.94 -35.96
N GLY A 187 26.81 -9.26 -35.85
CA GLY A 187 27.92 -10.22 -35.92
C GLY A 187 27.89 -11.25 -34.79
N HIS A 188 27.36 -12.43 -35.12
CA HIS A 188 27.58 -13.75 -34.51
C HIS A 188 28.50 -13.84 -33.27
N PHE A 189 28.00 -13.49 -32.09
CA PHE A 189 28.46 -14.08 -30.83
C PHE A 189 27.24 -14.40 -29.96
N LEU A 190 26.93 -15.70 -29.89
CA LEU A 190 25.83 -16.27 -29.11
C LEU A 190 26.13 -16.16 -27.62
N ASN A 191 25.46 -15.24 -26.92
CA ASN A 191 25.35 -15.29 -25.47
C ASN A 191 24.18 -16.24 -25.11
N PRO A 192 24.41 -17.46 -24.57
CA PRO A 192 23.36 -18.50 -24.47
C PRO A 192 22.28 -18.22 -23.41
N PHE A 193 22.49 -17.21 -22.56
CA PHE A 193 21.68 -16.97 -21.37
C PHE A 193 20.67 -15.82 -21.50
N ALA A 194 20.74 -14.98 -22.53
CA ALA A 194 19.78 -13.87 -22.68
C ALA A 194 18.44 -14.30 -23.28
N GLY A 195 18.42 -15.36 -24.10
CA GLY A 195 17.23 -15.78 -24.87
C GLY A 195 16.24 -16.73 -24.17
N ILE A 196 16.63 -17.32 -23.03
CA ILE A 196 15.78 -18.27 -22.26
C ILE A 196 15.01 -17.54 -21.15
N PHE A 197 15.58 -16.46 -20.58
CA PHE A 197 15.02 -15.76 -19.42
C PHE A 197 13.89 -14.78 -19.78
N SER A 198 13.94 -14.11 -20.94
CA SER A 198 12.81 -13.30 -21.46
C SER A 198 11.61 -14.14 -21.93
N ARG A 199 11.79 -15.45 -22.10
CA ARG A 199 10.71 -16.41 -22.40
C ARG A 199 10.07 -17.02 -21.15
N LYS A 200 10.69 -16.89 -19.96
CA LYS A 200 10.24 -17.56 -18.72
C LYS A 200 9.21 -16.73 -17.95
N PHE A 201 9.33 -15.40 -17.98
CA PHE A 201 8.42 -14.47 -17.31
C PHE A 201 8.06 -13.35 -18.29
N MET A 202 6.83 -13.35 -18.79
CA MET A 202 6.31 -12.25 -19.60
C MET A 202 5.56 -11.29 -18.66
N PRO A 203 5.89 -9.99 -18.63
CA PRO A 203 5.18 -8.99 -17.82
C PRO A 203 3.65 -9.07 -17.97
N ARG A 204 3.17 -9.27 -19.21
CA ARG A 204 1.76 -9.54 -19.55
C ARG A 204 1.08 -10.62 -18.69
N GLY A 205 1.83 -11.65 -18.28
CA GLY A 205 1.31 -12.72 -17.41
C GLY A 205 1.02 -12.25 -15.98
N PHE A 206 1.82 -11.31 -15.46
CA PHE A 206 1.63 -10.69 -14.14
C PHE A 206 0.51 -9.64 -14.20
N ALA A 207 0.45 -8.86 -15.28
CA ALA A 207 -0.66 -7.95 -15.56
C ALA A 207 -2.03 -8.65 -15.55
N GLN A 208 -2.10 -9.87 -16.10
CA GLN A 208 -3.34 -10.67 -16.10
C GLN A 208 -3.85 -10.98 -14.68
N MET A 209 -2.95 -11.17 -13.70
CA MET A 209 -3.28 -11.62 -12.33
C MET A 209 -4.02 -10.58 -11.47
N VAL A 210 -4.27 -9.38 -12.00
CA VAL A 210 -5.10 -8.35 -11.36
C VAL A 210 -6.61 -8.59 -11.55
N MET A 211 -6.98 -9.50 -12.47
CA MET A 211 -8.37 -9.85 -12.81
C MET A 211 -8.58 -11.36 -12.88
N LEU A 212 -9.83 -11.80 -12.68
CA LEU A 212 -10.20 -13.20 -12.82
C LEU A 212 -10.26 -13.61 -14.28
N ASP A 213 -11.01 -12.88 -15.11
CA ASP A 213 -11.10 -13.11 -16.55
C ASP A 213 -11.36 -11.77 -17.23
N SER A 214 -11.08 -11.68 -18.54
CA SER A 214 -11.49 -10.53 -19.35
C SER A 214 -13.02 -10.43 -19.51
N ASP A 215 -13.72 -11.56 -19.42
CA ASP A 215 -15.19 -11.61 -19.37
C ASP A 215 -15.66 -12.74 -18.43
N PHE A 216 -15.85 -12.39 -17.15
CA PHE A 216 -16.30 -13.34 -16.13
C PHE A 216 -17.78 -13.69 -16.33
N GLN A 217 -18.06 -14.92 -16.77
CA GLN A 217 -19.42 -15.37 -17.12
C GLN A 217 -19.90 -16.51 -16.21
N LYS A 218 -21.03 -16.31 -15.51
CA LYS A 218 -21.65 -17.32 -14.64
C LYS A 218 -21.76 -18.72 -15.28
N ASN A 219 -22.12 -18.78 -16.56
CA ASN A 219 -22.37 -20.04 -17.26
C ASN A 219 -21.12 -20.91 -17.44
N ASN A 220 -19.93 -20.32 -17.35
CA ASN A 220 -18.65 -21.03 -17.51
C ASN A 220 -18.17 -21.70 -16.22
N TYR A 221 -18.87 -21.48 -15.09
CA TYR A 221 -18.36 -21.81 -13.76
C TYR A 221 -19.31 -22.63 -12.90
N TYR A 222 -18.73 -23.48 -12.06
CA TYR A 222 -19.34 -23.96 -10.82
C TYR A 222 -18.94 -23.04 -9.67
N PHE A 223 -19.92 -22.64 -8.86
CA PHE A 223 -19.72 -21.81 -7.68
C PHE A 223 -20.10 -22.62 -6.43
N THR A 224 -19.18 -22.73 -5.48
CA THR A 224 -19.39 -23.49 -4.24
C THR A 224 -19.17 -22.58 -3.04
N PHE A 225 -20.22 -22.33 -2.25
CA PHE A 225 -20.08 -21.61 -0.99
C PHE A 225 -19.25 -22.42 0.00
N ILE A 226 -18.24 -21.77 0.59
CA ILE A 226 -17.34 -22.40 1.58
C ILE A 226 -17.68 -21.92 2.98
N ARG A 227 -17.61 -20.59 3.21
CA ARG A 227 -17.79 -19.99 4.53
C ARG A 227 -17.97 -18.47 4.44
N ARG A 228 -18.18 -17.85 5.60
CA ARG A 228 -17.99 -16.40 5.81
C ARG A 228 -16.69 -16.16 6.57
N GLU A 229 -15.99 -15.10 6.25
CA GLU A 229 -14.69 -14.76 6.83
C GLU A 229 -14.53 -13.23 6.88
N PHE A 230 -13.76 -12.71 7.82
CA PHE A 230 -13.39 -11.29 7.86
C PHE A 230 -11.99 -11.10 7.29
N LEU A 231 -11.84 -10.15 6.38
CA LEU A 231 -10.56 -9.62 5.92
C LEU A 231 -10.43 -8.19 6.46
N GLY A 232 -9.72 -8.00 7.57
CA GLY A 232 -9.79 -6.76 8.33
C GLY A 232 -11.21 -6.50 8.85
N ASP A 233 -11.76 -5.32 8.57
CA ASP A 233 -13.14 -4.92 8.92
C ASP A 233 -14.17 -5.38 7.87
N VAL A 234 -13.72 -6.02 6.79
CA VAL A 234 -14.57 -6.40 5.65
C VAL A 234 -15.05 -7.82 5.83
N ARG A 235 -16.36 -7.98 6.03
CA ARG A 235 -17.02 -9.28 6.02
C ARG A 235 -17.15 -9.79 4.59
N CYS A 236 -16.71 -11.01 4.36
CA CYS A 236 -16.68 -11.64 3.05
C CYS A 236 -17.43 -12.97 3.03
N ILE A 237 -18.00 -13.28 1.87
CA ILE A 237 -18.50 -14.59 1.47
C ILE A 237 -17.37 -15.27 0.68
N VAL A 238 -16.97 -16.46 1.10
CA VAL A 238 -15.88 -17.22 0.48
C VAL A 238 -16.46 -18.27 -0.45
N ILE A 239 -16.05 -18.24 -1.71
CA ILE A 239 -16.62 -19.08 -2.78
C ILE A 239 -15.48 -19.74 -3.55
N ASP A 240 -15.56 -21.04 -3.77
CA ASP A 240 -14.71 -21.73 -4.73
C ASP A 240 -15.33 -21.64 -6.13
N VAL A 241 -14.50 -21.28 -7.10
CA VAL A 241 -14.86 -21.03 -8.50
C VAL A 241 -14.05 -21.99 -9.36
N GLN A 242 -14.75 -22.85 -10.09
CA GLN A 242 -14.14 -23.86 -10.96
C GLN A 242 -14.75 -23.80 -12.36
N PRO A 243 -13.96 -23.65 -13.43
CA PRO A 243 -14.46 -23.71 -14.79
C PRO A 243 -15.14 -25.07 -15.06
N LYS A 244 -16.27 -25.04 -15.76
CA LYS A 244 -16.94 -26.25 -16.26
C LYS A 244 -16.09 -26.90 -17.33
N GLU A 245 -16.27 -28.20 -17.55
CA GLU A 245 -15.52 -28.97 -18.53
C GLU A 245 -15.70 -28.43 -19.96
N SER A 246 -16.89 -27.88 -20.25
CA SER A 246 -17.25 -27.27 -21.54
C SER A 246 -16.82 -25.82 -21.69
N ALA A 247 -16.23 -25.21 -20.67
CA ALA A 247 -15.86 -23.80 -20.68
C ALA A 247 -14.61 -23.55 -21.55
N PRO A 248 -14.42 -22.31 -22.04
CA PRO A 248 -13.16 -21.89 -22.66
C PRO A 248 -11.94 -22.23 -21.79
N LYS A 249 -10.77 -22.41 -22.43
CA LYS A 249 -9.50 -22.55 -21.71
C LYS A 249 -8.99 -21.17 -21.25
N GLY A 250 -8.07 -21.16 -20.30
CA GLY A 250 -7.50 -19.91 -19.78
C GLY A 250 -8.28 -19.25 -18.66
N LEU A 251 -9.38 -19.85 -18.25
CA LEU A 251 -10.25 -19.33 -17.22
C LEU A 251 -9.67 -19.53 -15.83
N PHE A 252 -9.90 -18.57 -14.93
CA PHE A 252 -9.48 -18.67 -13.53
C PHE A 252 -10.06 -19.90 -12.83
N THR A 253 -9.31 -20.49 -11.91
CA THR A 253 -9.78 -21.55 -11.03
C THR A 253 -9.17 -21.35 -9.65
N GLY A 254 -10.00 -21.33 -8.61
CA GLY A 254 -9.52 -21.03 -7.27
C GLY A 254 -10.62 -20.57 -6.32
N ARG A 255 -10.23 -19.76 -5.33
CA ARG A 255 -11.10 -19.24 -4.28
C ARG A 255 -11.21 -17.73 -4.37
N ILE A 256 -12.42 -17.21 -4.20
CA ILE A 256 -12.72 -15.78 -4.20
C ILE A 256 -13.32 -15.37 -2.86
N TRP A 257 -13.00 -14.15 -2.41
CA TRP A 257 -13.62 -13.48 -1.27
C TRP A 257 -14.42 -12.30 -1.80
N VAL A 258 -15.72 -12.37 -1.59
CA VAL A 258 -16.70 -11.38 -2.06
C VAL A 258 -17.20 -10.60 -0.87
N GLU A 259 -17.04 -9.28 -0.87
CA GLU A 259 -17.52 -8.46 0.25
C GLU A 259 -19.06 -8.41 0.27
N ASP A 260 -19.62 -8.33 1.47
CA ASP A 260 -21.04 -8.62 1.71
C ASP A 260 -22.04 -7.48 1.44
N ARG A 261 -21.58 -6.28 1.04
CA ARG A 261 -22.46 -5.13 0.79
C ARG A 261 -22.78 -4.99 -0.68
N ASP A 262 -21.75 -4.78 -1.50
CA ASP A 262 -21.88 -4.46 -2.92
C ASP A 262 -21.50 -5.64 -3.82
N PHE A 263 -21.06 -6.77 -3.22
CA PHE A 263 -20.67 -8.01 -3.88
C PHE A 263 -19.40 -7.90 -4.74
N ASN A 264 -18.49 -7.00 -4.37
CA ASN A 264 -17.20 -6.90 -5.05
C ASN A 264 -16.26 -8.05 -4.65
N ILE A 265 -15.49 -8.57 -5.59
CA ILE A 265 -14.37 -9.47 -5.28
C ILE A 265 -13.23 -8.63 -4.72
N VAL A 266 -12.82 -8.89 -3.48
CA VAL A 266 -11.77 -8.15 -2.78
C VAL A 266 -10.46 -8.93 -2.64
N ARG A 267 -10.53 -10.26 -2.77
CA ARG A 267 -9.36 -11.13 -2.83
C ARG A 267 -9.69 -12.35 -3.69
N PHE A 268 -8.72 -12.86 -4.42
CA PHE A 268 -8.82 -14.15 -5.07
C PHE A 268 -7.47 -14.85 -5.12
N ASN A 269 -7.50 -16.17 -4.88
CA ASN A 269 -6.34 -17.02 -4.78
C ASN A 269 -6.53 -18.24 -5.67
N GLY A 270 -5.59 -18.48 -6.59
CA GLY A 270 -5.71 -19.60 -7.52
C GLY A 270 -4.74 -19.51 -8.69
N THR A 271 -5.15 -20.06 -9.82
CA THR A 271 -4.40 -20.06 -11.08
C THR A 271 -5.36 -20.04 -12.27
N TYR A 272 -4.85 -20.06 -13.50
CA TYR A 272 -5.66 -20.19 -14.70
C TYR A 272 -5.58 -21.61 -15.28
N THR A 273 -6.67 -22.06 -15.86
CA THR A 273 -6.70 -23.34 -16.57
C THR A 273 -5.80 -23.31 -17.80
N PRO A 274 -5.02 -24.38 -18.05
CA PRO A 274 -4.08 -24.38 -19.17
C PRO A 274 -4.80 -24.30 -20.53
N HIS A 275 -4.33 -23.40 -21.39
CA HIS A 275 -4.72 -23.29 -22.80
C HIS A 275 -4.20 -24.45 -23.65
N SER A 276 -3.09 -25.07 -23.25
CA SER A 276 -2.51 -26.25 -23.90
C SER A 276 -1.72 -27.09 -22.90
N ARG A 277 -1.25 -28.28 -23.30
CA ARG A 277 -0.37 -29.11 -22.45
C ARG A 277 0.97 -28.43 -22.10
N TYR A 278 1.30 -27.33 -22.77
CA TYR A 278 2.55 -26.59 -22.58
C TYR A 278 2.35 -25.20 -21.95
N SER A 279 1.10 -24.75 -21.75
CA SER A 279 0.83 -23.48 -21.06
C SER A 279 0.94 -23.70 -19.55
N TYR A 280 1.74 -22.87 -18.89
CA TYR A 280 1.91 -22.89 -17.45
C TYR A 280 1.47 -21.55 -16.87
N TYR A 281 0.61 -21.63 -15.86
CA TYR A 281 0.14 -20.48 -15.09
C TYR A 281 0.65 -20.61 -13.66
N LEU A 282 1.14 -19.49 -13.15
CA LEU A 282 1.60 -19.40 -11.77
C LEU A 282 0.40 -19.41 -10.81
N HIS A 283 0.61 -19.85 -9.59
CA HIS A 283 -0.31 -19.66 -8.48
C HIS A 283 -0.10 -18.28 -7.87
N PHE A 284 -1.20 -17.58 -7.64
CA PHE A 284 -1.16 -16.21 -7.16
C PHE A 284 -2.31 -15.89 -6.20
N ASP A 285 -2.09 -14.87 -5.38
CA ASP A 285 -3.03 -14.28 -4.42
C ASP A 285 -3.15 -12.78 -4.70
N SER A 286 -4.28 -12.38 -5.25
CA SER A 286 -4.55 -11.01 -5.68
C SER A 286 -5.48 -10.32 -4.69
N TRP A 287 -5.13 -9.10 -4.29
CA TRP A 287 -5.84 -8.30 -3.28
C TRP A 287 -6.26 -6.95 -3.86
N ARG A 288 -7.53 -6.60 -3.62
CA ARG A 288 -8.11 -5.31 -3.96
C ARG A 288 -8.41 -4.52 -2.68
N SER A 289 -8.06 -3.24 -2.69
CA SER A 289 -8.33 -2.31 -1.59
C SER A 289 -9.47 -1.37 -1.97
N ASN A 290 -10.25 -0.93 -0.98
CA ASN A 290 -11.27 0.08 -1.21
C ASN A 290 -10.62 1.47 -1.23
N LEU A 291 -10.39 1.98 -2.43
CA LEU A 291 -9.61 3.19 -2.67
C LEU A 291 -10.47 4.44 -2.87
N GLN A 292 -11.71 4.23 -3.32
CA GLN A 292 -12.76 5.23 -3.38
C GLN A 292 -14.08 4.57 -2.94
N PRO A 293 -15.08 5.32 -2.44
CA PRO A 293 -16.39 4.77 -2.12
C PRO A 293 -16.94 3.95 -3.30
N GLY A 294 -17.22 2.66 -3.06
CA GLY A 294 -17.72 1.73 -4.09
C GLY A 294 -16.68 1.14 -5.06
N PHE A 295 -15.41 1.57 -5.02
CA PHE A 295 -14.36 1.04 -5.90
C PHE A 295 -13.34 0.20 -5.14
N TRP A 296 -13.27 -1.08 -5.50
CA TRP A 296 -12.25 -2.02 -5.02
C TRP A 296 -11.24 -2.28 -6.13
N LEU A 297 -10.04 -1.69 -6.01
CA LEU A 297 -9.02 -1.72 -7.05
C LEU A 297 -7.82 -2.58 -6.63
N PRO A 298 -7.17 -3.30 -7.57
CA PRO A 298 -5.97 -4.07 -7.30
C PRO A 298 -4.89 -3.23 -6.63
N ALA A 299 -4.25 -3.78 -5.61
CA ALA A 299 -3.15 -3.13 -4.90
C ALA A 299 -1.93 -4.05 -4.79
N TYR A 300 -2.16 -5.34 -4.60
CA TYR A 300 -1.11 -6.33 -4.40
C TYR A 300 -1.46 -7.63 -5.14
N VAL A 301 -0.46 -8.23 -5.77
CA VAL A 301 -0.48 -9.63 -6.19
C VAL A 301 0.73 -10.31 -5.59
N TYR A 302 0.53 -11.40 -4.85
CA TYR A 302 1.60 -12.26 -4.37
C TYR A 302 1.61 -13.55 -5.18
N ILE A 303 2.80 -14.05 -5.50
CA ILE A 303 2.99 -15.25 -6.32
C ILE A 303 4.01 -16.13 -5.63
N GLU A 304 3.71 -17.41 -5.55
CA GLU A 304 4.62 -18.41 -5.01
C GLU A 304 4.45 -19.74 -5.72
N GLU A 305 5.57 -20.32 -6.12
CA GLU A 305 5.66 -21.68 -6.65
C GLU A 305 6.74 -22.42 -5.89
N SER A 306 6.50 -23.70 -5.60
CA SER A 306 7.42 -24.54 -4.82
C SER A 306 7.56 -25.95 -5.41
N ASP A 307 7.18 -26.17 -6.67
CA ASP A 307 7.16 -27.50 -7.30
C ASP A 307 8.46 -27.78 -8.08
N ASP A 308 9.34 -28.59 -7.48
CA ASP A 308 10.61 -29.05 -8.08
C ASP A 308 10.44 -30.31 -8.98
N LYS A 309 9.24 -30.89 -9.06
CA LYS A 309 9.06 -32.25 -9.62
C LYS A 309 8.80 -32.33 -11.13
N ARG A 310 8.85 -31.23 -11.89
CA ARG A 310 8.46 -31.24 -13.31
C ARG A 310 9.65 -31.22 -14.26
N THR A 311 9.73 -32.25 -15.10
CA THR A 311 10.88 -32.61 -15.93
C THR A 311 10.75 -32.18 -17.40
N LEU A 312 9.81 -31.28 -17.75
CA LEU A 312 9.58 -30.87 -19.13
C LEU A 312 10.05 -29.42 -19.35
N ALA A 313 10.98 -29.26 -20.30
CA ALA A 313 11.47 -27.96 -20.74
C ALA A 313 10.33 -27.06 -21.26
N PRO A 314 10.38 -25.72 -21.06
CA PRO A 314 11.46 -24.94 -20.43
C PRO A 314 11.29 -24.72 -18.91
N PHE A 315 10.22 -25.22 -18.29
CA PHE A 315 9.80 -24.87 -16.92
C PHE A 315 10.29 -25.86 -15.85
N HIS A 316 11.51 -26.40 -16.00
CA HIS A 316 12.11 -27.24 -14.95
C HIS A 316 12.17 -26.47 -13.63
N GLY A 317 11.69 -27.10 -12.55
CA GLY A 317 11.83 -26.63 -11.16
C GLY A 317 11.57 -25.14 -10.96
N LEU A 318 10.30 -24.72 -11.07
CA LEU A 318 9.92 -23.35 -10.74
C LEU A 318 9.72 -23.25 -9.21
N TYR A 319 10.79 -22.83 -8.53
CA TYR A 319 10.69 -22.32 -7.17
C TYR A 319 10.93 -20.81 -7.20
N LEU A 320 9.90 -20.02 -6.93
CA LEU A 320 10.01 -18.57 -6.85
C LEU A 320 9.00 -17.97 -5.89
N LYS A 321 9.32 -16.76 -5.44
CA LYS A 321 8.37 -15.82 -4.86
C LYS A 321 8.38 -14.53 -5.68
N ALA A 322 7.22 -13.92 -5.86
CA ALA A 322 7.14 -12.61 -6.49
C ALA A 322 6.04 -11.77 -5.86
N GLN A 323 6.19 -10.47 -6.00
CA GLN A 323 5.19 -9.50 -5.61
C GLN A 323 5.01 -8.46 -6.71
N THR A 324 3.75 -8.25 -7.10
CA THR A 324 3.33 -7.09 -7.90
C THR A 324 2.62 -6.08 -7.02
N ARG A 325 2.98 -4.80 -7.13
CA ARG A 325 2.34 -3.67 -6.46
C ARG A 325 1.79 -2.71 -7.50
N LEU A 326 0.59 -2.21 -7.26
CA LEU A 326 -0.07 -1.24 -8.13
C LEU A 326 -0.30 0.09 -7.40
N TRP A 327 -0.09 1.20 -8.08
CA TRP A 327 -0.39 2.56 -7.58
C TRP A 327 -0.56 3.56 -8.73
N GLY A 328 -0.89 4.81 -8.40
CA GLY A 328 -1.10 5.85 -9.40
C GLY A 328 -2.44 5.72 -10.11
N TYR A 329 -3.50 5.34 -9.39
CA TYR A 329 -4.86 5.36 -9.95
C TYR A 329 -5.39 6.79 -10.18
N ASP A 330 -4.89 7.78 -9.43
CA ASP A 330 -5.30 9.20 -9.53
C ASP A 330 -4.15 10.12 -9.94
N ILE A 331 -3.49 9.78 -11.05
CA ILE A 331 -2.39 10.59 -11.57
C ILE A 331 -2.88 11.96 -12.05
N GLU A 332 -4.13 12.06 -12.50
CA GLU A 332 -4.69 13.34 -12.91
C GLU A 332 -4.83 14.31 -11.74
N ALA A 333 -5.33 13.89 -10.57
CA ALA A 333 -5.33 14.79 -9.41
C ALA A 333 -3.91 15.18 -8.98
N LEU A 334 -2.93 14.28 -9.08
CA LEU A 334 -1.52 14.61 -8.82
C LEU A 334 -0.98 15.69 -9.78
N LYS A 335 -1.37 15.64 -11.06
CA LYS A 335 -1.02 16.65 -12.06
C LYS A 335 -1.69 17.99 -11.74
N HIS A 336 -3.00 18.00 -11.48
CA HIS A 336 -3.77 19.22 -11.25
C HIS A 336 -3.45 19.88 -9.90
N GLN A 337 -3.24 19.13 -8.81
CA GLN A 337 -2.90 19.71 -7.51
C GLN A 337 -1.65 20.58 -7.59
N GLN A 338 -0.65 20.15 -8.36
CA GLN A 338 0.57 20.94 -8.56
C GLN A 338 0.32 22.20 -9.40
N GLU A 339 -0.42 22.08 -10.51
CA GLU A 339 -0.79 23.23 -11.37
C GLU A 339 -1.56 24.31 -10.61
N PHE A 340 -2.41 23.94 -9.64
CA PHE A 340 -3.15 24.90 -8.81
C PHE A 340 -2.36 25.41 -7.59
N SER A 341 -1.47 24.60 -6.99
CA SER A 341 -0.58 25.11 -5.92
C SER A 341 0.45 26.12 -6.44
N GLU A 342 0.80 26.09 -7.74
CA GLU A 342 1.55 27.18 -8.39
C GLU A 342 0.74 28.49 -8.44
N ILE A 343 -0.60 28.42 -8.38
CA ILE A 343 -1.50 29.57 -8.44
C ILE A 343 -1.92 30.05 -7.03
N GLN A 344 -2.02 29.14 -6.05
CA GLN A 344 -2.39 29.41 -4.65
C GLN A 344 -1.16 29.40 -3.72
N VAL A 345 -0.22 30.31 -3.93
CA VAL A 345 0.72 30.69 -2.88
C VAL A 345 0.10 31.87 -2.13
N ASP A 346 -0.57 31.57 -1.01
CA ASP A 346 -1.13 32.52 -0.03
C ASP A 346 -0.02 33.25 0.75
N SER A 347 0.77 34.01 0.00
CA SER A 347 1.53 35.19 0.41
C SER A 347 2.38 35.56 -0.80
N VAL A 348 1.76 36.12 -1.84
CA VAL A 348 2.50 36.99 -2.76
C VAL A 348 2.86 38.23 -1.95
N GLU A 349 3.89 38.13 -1.10
CA GLU A 349 4.74 39.28 -0.89
C GLU A 349 5.33 39.56 -2.26
N ASP A 350 4.87 40.64 -2.88
CA ASP A 350 5.47 41.16 -4.08
C ASP A 350 6.96 41.38 -3.81
N GLN A 351 7.81 40.43 -4.22
CA GLN A 351 9.25 40.61 -4.21
C GLN A 351 9.69 41.61 -5.28
N SER A 352 8.78 42.39 -5.91
CA SER A 352 9.16 43.64 -6.59
C SER A 352 9.90 44.62 -5.66
N ALA A 353 9.84 44.42 -4.33
CA ALA A 353 10.70 45.10 -3.37
C ALA A 353 12.19 44.69 -3.44
N ALA A 354 12.54 43.58 -4.09
CA ALA A 354 13.92 43.30 -4.51
C ALA A 354 14.24 44.16 -5.74
N THR A 355 14.52 45.44 -5.51
CA THR A 355 14.92 46.42 -6.55
C THR A 355 16.31 46.15 -7.15
N VAL A 356 16.86 44.95 -6.99
CA VAL A 356 18.23 44.59 -7.37
C VAL A 356 18.20 43.25 -8.08
N ASP A 357 18.70 43.22 -9.31
CA ASP A 357 18.88 41.99 -10.08
C ASP A 357 19.79 41.01 -9.33
N ALA A 358 19.45 39.72 -9.35
CA ALA A 358 20.28 38.67 -8.76
C ALA A 358 21.70 38.72 -9.37
N GLY A 359 22.71 38.77 -8.51
CA GLY A 359 24.10 38.70 -8.96
C GLY A 359 24.41 37.36 -9.66
N PRO A 360 25.46 37.24 -10.49
CA PRO A 360 25.73 36.01 -11.26
C PRO A 360 25.80 34.73 -10.42
N VAL A 361 26.32 34.81 -9.18
CA VAL A 361 26.41 33.65 -8.27
C VAL A 361 25.04 33.29 -7.70
N GLU A 362 24.22 34.28 -7.37
CA GLU A 362 22.86 34.09 -6.87
C GLU A 362 21.96 33.52 -7.98
N ALA A 363 22.04 34.07 -9.19
CA ALA A 363 21.35 33.56 -10.37
C ALA A 363 21.71 32.09 -10.65
N GLN A 364 22.99 31.71 -10.53
CA GLN A 364 23.43 30.32 -10.67
C GLN A 364 22.78 29.40 -9.61
N ARG A 365 22.67 29.83 -8.35
CA ARG A 365 22.02 29.06 -7.28
C ARG A 365 20.52 28.92 -7.51
N MET A 366 19.85 30.00 -7.92
CA MET A 366 18.44 29.97 -8.31
C MET A 366 18.21 29.00 -9.48
N TRP A 367 19.12 28.97 -10.45
CA TRP A 367 19.05 28.06 -11.60
C TRP A 367 19.23 26.59 -11.21
N GLU A 368 20.17 26.30 -10.31
CA GLU A 368 20.35 24.96 -9.74
C GLU A 368 19.12 24.53 -8.94
N ARG A 369 18.49 25.45 -8.20
CA ARG A 369 17.26 25.16 -7.46
C ARG A 369 16.07 24.87 -8.39
N LEU A 370 15.93 25.64 -9.47
CA LEU A 370 14.91 25.39 -10.48
C LEU A 370 15.09 24.00 -11.13
N ALA A 371 16.34 23.60 -11.41
CA ALA A 371 16.64 22.26 -11.93
C ALA A 371 16.21 21.15 -10.97
N GLU A 372 16.41 21.37 -9.67
CA GLU A 372 16.01 20.46 -8.61
C GLU A 372 14.49 20.34 -8.51
N ASP A 373 13.78 21.47 -8.45
CA ASP A 373 12.32 21.50 -8.33
C ASP A 373 11.65 20.85 -9.55
N ASN A 374 12.06 21.21 -10.77
CA ASN A 374 11.54 20.60 -12.00
C ASN A 374 11.72 19.07 -12.03
N ALA A 375 12.89 18.58 -11.61
CA ALA A 375 13.17 17.15 -11.60
C ALA A 375 12.30 16.40 -10.58
N VAL A 376 12.17 16.94 -9.36
CA VAL A 376 11.31 16.37 -8.32
C VAL A 376 9.85 16.38 -8.75
N ASP A 377 9.38 17.49 -9.33
CA ASP A 377 8.01 17.64 -9.79
C ASP A 377 7.68 16.67 -10.92
N HIS A 378 8.56 16.54 -11.92
CA HIS A 378 8.37 15.55 -12.98
C HIS A 378 8.25 14.14 -12.41
N LEU A 379 9.16 13.73 -11.51
CA LEU A 379 9.13 12.40 -10.89
C LEU A 379 7.86 12.17 -10.05
N GLN A 380 7.34 13.20 -9.39
CA GLN A 380 6.06 13.12 -8.68
C GLN A 380 4.88 13.01 -9.65
N LYS A 381 4.83 13.83 -10.71
CA LYS A 381 3.77 13.83 -11.73
C LYS A 381 3.60 12.47 -12.42
N VAL A 382 4.71 11.78 -12.68
CA VAL A 382 4.67 10.44 -13.29
C VAL A 382 4.38 9.33 -12.27
N GLY A 383 4.35 9.64 -10.96
CA GLY A 383 4.05 8.70 -9.88
C GLY A 383 5.25 7.91 -9.36
N LEU A 384 6.48 8.35 -9.66
CA LEU A 384 7.71 7.71 -9.19
C LEU A 384 8.17 8.26 -7.83
N ILE A 385 7.92 9.52 -7.52
CA ILE A 385 8.11 10.08 -6.18
C ILE A 385 6.77 10.25 -5.48
N ALA A 386 6.69 9.82 -4.21
CA ALA A 386 5.51 10.02 -3.38
C ALA A 386 5.27 11.51 -3.12
N PRO A 387 4.01 11.99 -3.06
CA PRO A 387 3.69 13.30 -2.47
C PRO A 387 4.22 13.38 -1.04
N GLN A 388 4.61 14.59 -0.61
CA GLN A 388 5.16 14.81 0.72
C GLN A 388 4.19 14.32 1.80
N GLY A 389 4.69 13.51 2.74
CA GLY A 389 3.85 12.87 3.76
C GLY A 389 4.56 12.61 5.08
N GLU A 390 4.04 11.62 5.82
CA GLU A 390 4.54 11.22 7.13
C GLU A 390 5.98 10.68 7.05
N VAL A 391 6.28 9.87 6.03
CA VAL A 391 7.59 9.24 5.86
C VAL A 391 8.68 10.30 5.61
N ASP A 392 8.41 11.30 4.77
CA ASP A 392 9.32 12.42 4.50
C ASP A 392 9.69 13.17 5.80
N LYS A 393 8.73 13.36 6.72
CA LYS A 393 8.99 14.00 8.03
C LYS A 393 9.92 13.18 8.92
N ILE A 394 9.82 11.85 8.87
CA ILE A 394 10.72 10.94 9.60
C ILE A 394 12.14 11.08 9.03
N LEU A 395 12.29 11.03 7.71
CA LEU A 395 13.59 11.24 7.04
C LEU A 395 14.18 12.61 7.39
N GLN A 396 13.36 13.65 7.34
CA GLN A 396 13.75 15.02 7.68
C GLN A 396 14.23 15.13 9.14
N THR A 397 13.60 14.40 10.06
CA THR A 397 14.02 14.39 11.48
C THR A 397 15.44 13.85 11.64
N VAL A 398 15.76 12.74 10.97
CA VAL A 398 17.09 12.14 11.00
C VAL A 398 18.13 13.06 10.34
N ILE A 399 17.79 13.67 9.20
CA ILE A 399 18.67 14.65 8.54
C ILE A 399 18.92 15.88 9.41
N ASN A 400 17.89 16.44 10.04
CA ASN A 400 18.03 17.60 10.91
C ASN A 400 18.94 17.28 12.11
N ASN A 401 18.84 16.08 12.69
CA ASN A 401 19.76 15.64 13.74
C ASN A 401 21.22 15.63 13.24
N LEU A 402 21.48 15.14 12.03
CA LEU A 402 22.81 15.15 11.44
C LEU A 402 23.32 16.58 11.18
N ILE A 403 22.50 17.45 10.59
CA ILE A 403 22.86 18.86 10.30
C ILE A 403 23.19 19.62 11.59
N ILE A 404 22.33 19.54 12.59
CA ILE A 404 22.46 20.28 13.86
C ILE A 404 23.69 19.82 14.63
N THR A 405 23.88 18.51 14.80
CA THR A 405 25.03 17.97 15.56
C THR A 405 26.37 18.26 14.89
N ASN A 406 26.38 18.37 13.56
CA ASN A 406 27.57 18.70 12.78
C ASN A 406 27.77 20.20 12.54
N LYS A 407 26.82 21.04 12.96
CA LYS A 407 26.84 22.51 12.75
C LYS A 407 27.02 22.87 11.27
N LEU A 408 26.33 22.15 10.40
CA LEU A 408 26.36 22.43 8.97
C LEU A 408 25.50 23.65 8.67
N ASP A 409 26.06 24.59 7.90
CA ASP A 409 25.34 25.75 7.36
C ASP A 409 25.11 25.49 5.86
N ILE A 410 23.92 25.01 5.51
CA ILE A 410 23.56 24.58 4.16
C ILE A 410 22.41 25.46 3.68
N VAL A 411 22.61 26.12 2.55
CA VAL A 411 21.61 27.00 1.93
C VAL A 411 21.49 26.63 0.44
N PRO A 412 20.28 26.30 -0.06
CA PRO A 412 18.99 26.21 0.65
C PRO A 412 18.87 24.94 1.53
N ASP A 413 17.81 24.89 2.36
CA ASP A 413 17.54 23.77 3.24
C ASP A 413 17.45 22.43 2.51
N VAL A 414 17.96 21.38 3.17
CA VAL A 414 17.91 20.00 2.69
C VAL A 414 16.50 19.44 2.82
N ARG A 415 15.99 18.84 1.75
CA ARG A 415 14.68 18.16 1.72
C ARG A 415 14.86 16.65 1.62
N CYS A 416 13.92 15.88 2.13
CA CYS A 416 13.86 14.44 1.91
C CYS A 416 12.60 14.05 1.15
N ARG A 417 12.73 13.18 0.15
CA ARG A 417 11.62 12.60 -0.63
C ARG A 417 11.78 11.09 -0.78
N VAL A 418 10.70 10.39 -1.08
CA VAL A 418 10.70 8.94 -1.23
C VAL A 418 10.39 8.53 -2.67
N LEU A 419 11.28 7.73 -3.26
CA LEU A 419 11.07 7.06 -4.54
C LEU A 419 10.24 5.79 -4.29
N MET A 420 9.19 5.56 -5.09
CA MET A 420 8.18 4.52 -4.85
C MET A 420 8.67 3.08 -5.08
N THR A 421 9.82 2.92 -5.72
CA THR A 421 10.36 1.64 -6.22
C THR A 421 11.07 0.81 -5.13
N SER A 422 11.25 -0.48 -5.41
CA SER A 422 11.85 -1.50 -4.56
C SER A 422 13.37 -1.60 -4.64
N PRO A 423 14.03 -1.34 -5.78
CA PRO A 423 15.49 -1.37 -5.83
C PRO A 423 16.10 -0.42 -4.81
N LEU A 424 17.16 -0.87 -4.17
CA LEU A 424 17.78 -0.23 -3.03
C LEU A 424 18.69 0.89 -3.54
N GLU A 425 18.15 2.11 -3.57
CA GLU A 425 18.88 3.27 -4.06
C GLU A 425 18.60 4.50 -3.19
N SER A 426 19.63 5.34 -3.11
CA SER A 426 19.57 6.68 -2.56
C SER A 426 20.44 7.60 -3.41
N PHE A 427 20.00 8.84 -3.58
CA PHE A 427 20.70 9.84 -4.36
C PHE A 427 20.25 11.25 -3.99
N THR A 428 20.98 12.25 -4.48
CA THR A 428 20.64 13.66 -4.34
C THR A 428 20.16 14.26 -5.66
N ILE A 429 19.05 14.99 -5.63
CA ILE A 429 18.65 15.95 -6.66
C ILE A 429 18.90 17.34 -6.06
N GLY A 430 20.03 17.97 -6.37
CA GLY A 430 20.40 19.24 -5.72
C GLY A 430 20.49 19.06 -4.19
N HIS A 431 19.68 19.82 -3.45
CA HIS A 431 19.56 19.72 -1.99
C HIS A 431 18.44 18.77 -1.52
N THR A 432 17.82 18.02 -2.43
CA THR A 432 16.81 17.01 -2.11
C THR A 432 17.43 15.62 -2.08
N ILE A 433 17.41 14.98 -0.92
CA ILE A 433 17.78 13.57 -0.74
C ILE A 433 16.58 12.70 -1.09
N VAL A 434 16.76 11.76 -2.00
CA VAL A 434 15.75 10.79 -2.41
C VAL A 434 16.18 9.41 -1.92
N VAL A 435 15.26 8.70 -1.26
CA VAL A 435 15.46 7.33 -0.76
C VAL A 435 14.37 6.42 -1.31
N SER A 436 14.72 5.23 -1.82
CA SER A 436 13.71 4.31 -2.32
C SER A 436 12.90 3.64 -1.21
N ARG A 437 11.63 3.35 -1.49
CA ARG A 437 10.72 2.62 -0.60
C ARG A 437 11.32 1.28 -0.20
N GLY A 438 11.89 0.54 -1.15
CA GLY A 438 12.52 -0.74 -0.86
C GLY A 438 13.70 -0.62 0.09
N LEU A 439 14.53 0.44 -0.02
CA LEU A 439 15.59 0.69 0.96
C LEU A 439 15.03 0.95 2.36
N LEU A 440 13.98 1.76 2.47
CA LEU A 440 13.31 2.01 3.76
C LEU A 440 12.70 0.75 4.38
N ASP A 441 12.21 -0.18 3.56
CA ASP A 441 11.63 -1.45 4.02
C ASP A 441 12.68 -2.37 4.68
N VAL A 442 13.90 -2.41 4.14
CA VAL A 442 14.92 -3.41 4.54
C VAL A 442 15.89 -2.94 5.63
N LEU A 443 15.96 -1.64 5.91
CA LEU A 443 16.84 -1.09 6.94
C LEU A 443 16.41 -1.59 8.33
N PRO A 444 17.31 -2.13 9.17
CA PRO A 444 16.93 -2.71 10.45
C PRO A 444 16.53 -1.69 11.51
N ASP A 445 17.13 -0.49 11.49
CA ASP A 445 16.90 0.55 12.51
C ASP A 445 17.20 1.97 12.01
N GLU A 446 17.00 2.96 12.89
CA GLU A 446 17.24 4.37 12.59
C GLU A 446 18.73 4.70 12.38
N ALA A 447 19.67 3.96 12.99
CA ALA A 447 21.09 4.20 12.80
C ALA A 447 21.54 3.78 11.39
N SER A 448 20.99 2.67 10.88
CA SER A 448 21.17 2.27 9.47
C SER A 448 20.54 3.27 8.51
N LEU A 449 19.39 3.86 8.85
CA LEU A 449 18.80 4.95 8.08
C LEU A 449 19.69 6.21 8.09
N ALA A 450 20.23 6.58 9.26
CA ALA A 450 21.15 7.69 9.40
C ALA A 450 22.42 7.50 8.57
N MET A 451 22.93 6.26 8.45
CA MET A 451 24.07 5.95 7.58
C MET A 451 23.77 6.29 6.11
N VAL A 452 22.62 5.84 5.58
CA VAL A 452 22.21 6.14 4.20
C VAL A 452 22.06 7.66 4.00
N LEU A 453 21.38 8.32 4.93
CA LEU A 453 21.13 9.76 4.86
C LEU A 453 22.41 10.60 5.02
N ALA A 454 23.36 10.15 5.84
CA ALA A 454 24.65 10.82 6.01
C ALA A 454 25.52 10.74 4.75
N HIS A 455 25.45 9.65 3.99
CA HIS A 455 26.09 9.52 2.67
C HIS A 455 25.59 10.61 1.72
N GLU A 456 24.27 10.69 1.55
CA GLU A 456 23.66 11.67 0.65
C GLU A 456 23.86 13.12 1.14
N LEU A 457 23.79 13.35 2.44
CA LEU A 457 24.11 14.65 3.05
C LEU A 457 25.59 15.01 2.85
N GLY A 458 26.48 14.02 2.78
CA GLY A 458 27.89 14.18 2.43
C GLY A 458 28.05 14.78 1.04
N HIS A 459 27.30 14.31 0.03
CA HIS A 459 27.30 14.93 -1.30
C HIS A 459 26.87 16.40 -1.27
N ILE A 460 25.82 16.72 -0.52
CA ILE A 460 25.32 18.10 -0.39
C ILE A 460 26.37 18.99 0.31
N ALA A 461 26.92 18.52 1.43
CA ALA A 461 27.91 19.29 2.20
C ALA A 461 29.23 19.53 1.45
N LEU A 462 29.59 18.64 0.51
CA LEU A 462 30.75 18.80 -0.38
C LEU A 462 30.44 19.65 -1.61
N GLY A 463 29.19 20.05 -1.82
CA GLY A 463 28.76 20.85 -2.97
C GLY A 463 28.78 20.08 -4.29
N HIS A 464 28.61 18.76 -4.27
CA HIS A 464 28.50 17.94 -5.47
C HIS A 464 27.24 18.33 -6.27
N ARG A 465 27.41 19.01 -7.41
CA ARG A 465 26.32 19.69 -8.12
C ARG A 465 25.44 18.76 -8.95
N ILE A 466 24.18 19.14 -9.14
CA ILE A 466 23.26 18.53 -10.10
C ILE A 466 23.57 19.01 -11.53
N ASN A 467 23.17 18.23 -12.52
CA ASN A 467 23.17 18.67 -13.91
C ASN A 467 22.09 19.74 -14.16
N THR A 468 22.50 20.97 -14.45
CA THR A 468 21.60 22.11 -14.69
C THR A 468 20.75 21.97 -15.95
N LYS A 469 20.95 20.92 -16.78
CA LYS A 469 20.05 20.60 -17.90
C LYS A 469 18.59 20.45 -17.46
N PHE A 470 18.35 20.06 -16.21
CA PHE A 470 17.01 19.87 -15.66
C PHE A 470 16.30 21.20 -15.31
N ALA A 471 16.99 22.35 -15.36
CA ALA A 471 16.31 23.65 -15.22
C ALA A 471 15.43 23.98 -16.45
N PHE A 472 15.68 23.33 -17.58
CA PHE A 472 14.94 23.53 -18.82
C PHE A 472 13.71 22.61 -18.86
N THR A 473 12.51 23.19 -18.82
CA THR A 473 11.25 22.44 -18.76
C THR A 473 10.97 21.61 -20.01
N ASP A 474 11.46 22.02 -21.18
CA ASP A 474 11.36 21.26 -22.44
C ASP A 474 12.05 19.90 -22.36
N ARG A 475 13.02 19.75 -21.46
CA ARG A 475 13.73 18.48 -21.25
C ARG A 475 12.87 17.40 -20.62
N PHE A 476 11.69 17.75 -20.11
CA PHE A 476 10.70 16.82 -19.56
C PHE A 476 9.56 16.50 -20.55
N PHE A 477 9.62 16.98 -21.79
CA PHE A 477 8.63 16.65 -22.83
C PHE A 477 8.98 15.33 -23.50
N PHE A 478 8.74 14.23 -22.77
CA PHE A 478 8.89 12.86 -23.28
C PHE A 478 7.84 11.94 -22.63
N PRO A 479 7.51 10.78 -23.25
CA PRO A 479 6.60 9.81 -22.63
C PRO A 479 7.13 9.31 -21.29
N ASP A 480 6.29 9.27 -20.25
CA ASP A 480 6.64 8.91 -18.87
C ASP A 480 7.54 7.66 -18.77
N GLN A 481 7.30 6.66 -19.62
CA GLN A 481 8.06 5.39 -19.66
C GLN A 481 9.55 5.62 -19.92
N ASN A 482 9.94 6.73 -20.53
CA ASN A 482 11.33 7.08 -20.83
C ASN A 482 12.06 7.78 -19.66
N THR A 483 11.42 7.93 -18.49
CA THR A 483 11.96 8.70 -17.36
C THR A 483 13.33 8.20 -16.92
N PHE A 484 13.51 6.89 -16.73
CA PHE A 484 14.79 6.32 -16.28
C PHE A 484 15.90 6.39 -17.33
N GLN A 485 15.58 6.55 -18.62
CA GLN A 485 16.58 6.73 -19.68
C GLN A 485 16.97 8.21 -19.84
N ARG A 486 16.10 9.13 -19.42
CA ARG A 486 16.26 10.59 -19.64
C ARG A 486 16.79 11.32 -18.41
N MET A 487 16.50 10.78 -17.23
CA MET A 487 16.92 11.31 -15.93
C MET A 487 17.97 10.38 -15.32
N ASP A 488 19.07 10.97 -14.87
CA ASP A 488 20.21 10.27 -14.29
C ASP A 488 20.89 11.22 -13.31
N PHE A 489 21.13 10.71 -12.10
CA PHE A 489 21.74 11.40 -10.97
C PHE A 489 22.96 10.62 -10.45
N GLU A 490 23.49 9.69 -11.25
CA GLU A 490 24.71 8.94 -10.92
C GLU A 490 25.89 9.90 -10.70
N ARG A 491 26.65 9.63 -9.64
CA ARG A 491 27.87 10.32 -9.26
C ARG A 491 29.09 9.56 -9.73
N ASN A 492 30.18 10.28 -9.98
CA ASN A 492 31.44 9.64 -10.31
C ASN A 492 32.04 8.95 -9.06
N PRO A 493 32.93 7.94 -9.23
CA PRO A 493 33.48 7.20 -8.09
C PRO A 493 34.28 8.04 -7.09
N ALA A 494 34.89 9.16 -7.50
CA ALA A 494 35.65 10.02 -6.58
C ALA A 494 34.70 10.81 -5.66
N ASP A 495 33.58 11.31 -6.20
CA ASP A 495 32.53 11.97 -5.42
C ASP A 495 31.93 11.01 -4.40
N GLU A 496 31.68 9.75 -4.78
CA GLU A 496 31.16 8.71 -3.89
C GLU A 496 32.12 8.42 -2.72
N LEU A 497 33.43 8.30 -2.99
CA LEU A 497 34.44 8.10 -1.96
C LEU A 497 34.59 9.30 -1.03
N ALA A 498 34.49 10.51 -1.57
CA ALA A 498 34.51 11.74 -0.78
C ALA A 498 33.25 11.85 0.11
N ALA A 499 32.09 11.48 -0.41
CA ALA A 499 30.84 11.43 0.34
C ALA A 499 30.88 10.38 1.46
N ASP A 500 31.41 9.18 1.20
CA ASP A 500 31.65 8.15 2.23
C ASP A 500 32.50 8.70 3.39
N ALA A 501 33.62 9.34 3.06
CA ALA A 501 34.52 9.93 4.05
C ALA A 501 33.83 11.03 4.86
N LYS A 502 33.05 11.89 4.19
CA LYS A 502 32.29 12.95 4.85
C LYS A 502 31.19 12.37 5.74
N ALA A 503 30.47 11.35 5.28
CA ALA A 503 29.42 10.69 6.02
C ALA A 503 29.93 10.07 7.33
N LEU A 504 31.10 9.44 7.32
CA LEU A 504 31.73 8.92 8.55
C LEU A 504 32.04 10.03 9.55
N GLU A 505 32.50 11.20 9.08
CA GLU A 505 32.69 12.38 9.93
C GLU A 505 31.36 12.84 10.54
N LEU A 506 30.31 12.91 9.70
CA LEU A 506 28.97 13.33 10.12
C LEU A 506 28.37 12.40 11.18
N LEU A 507 28.47 11.09 10.95
CA LEU A 507 27.96 10.06 11.85
C LEU A 507 28.72 10.05 13.18
N GLY A 508 30.04 10.24 13.17
CA GLY A 508 30.87 10.23 14.38
C GLY A 508 30.51 11.32 15.39
N LYS A 509 29.94 12.45 14.93
CA LYS A 509 29.46 13.57 15.76
C LYS A 509 27.96 13.49 16.07
N SER A 510 27.26 12.53 15.49
CA SER A 510 25.81 12.39 15.58
C SER A 510 25.37 11.56 16.80
N PRO A 511 24.06 11.55 17.14
CA PRO A 511 23.51 10.68 18.18
C PRO A 511 23.57 9.17 17.84
N TYR A 512 23.98 8.82 16.62
CA TYR A 512 24.01 7.45 16.10
C TYR A 512 25.38 6.79 16.22
N ASN A 513 26.43 7.53 16.60
CA ASN A 513 27.83 7.08 16.59
C ASN A 513 28.08 5.73 17.29
N ASP A 514 27.39 5.47 18.40
CA ASP A 514 27.53 4.27 19.22
C ASP A 514 26.65 3.09 18.74
N LYS A 515 25.82 3.29 17.71
CA LYS A 515 24.83 2.32 17.21
C LYS A 515 25.07 1.88 15.77
N LEU A 516 26.24 2.19 15.21
CA LEU A 516 26.53 1.92 13.79
C LEU A 516 26.87 0.44 13.48
N ASN A 517 26.95 -0.43 14.48
CA ASN A 517 27.21 -1.86 14.29
C ASN A 517 26.16 -2.51 13.37
N ASN A 518 24.88 -2.16 13.54
CA ASN A 518 23.79 -2.70 12.72
C ASN A 518 23.82 -2.14 11.28
N ALA A 519 24.25 -0.89 11.11
CA ALA A 519 24.45 -0.30 9.80
C ALA A 519 25.57 -1.01 9.03
N GLY A 520 26.69 -1.31 9.71
CA GLY A 520 27.75 -2.12 9.12
C GLY A 520 27.34 -3.58 8.84
N LEU A 521 26.52 -4.20 9.71
CA LEU A 521 25.95 -5.52 9.48
C LEU A 521 25.00 -5.54 8.27
N PHE A 522 24.20 -4.50 8.08
CA PHE A 522 23.34 -4.33 6.91
C PHE A 522 24.16 -4.33 5.62
N LEU A 523 25.26 -3.57 5.57
CA LEU A 523 26.16 -3.55 4.41
C LEU A 523 26.81 -4.92 4.16
N LYS A 524 27.24 -5.64 5.21
CA LYS A 524 27.75 -7.02 5.07
C LYS A 524 26.69 -7.97 4.52
N ALA A 525 25.45 -7.86 5.00
CA ALA A 525 24.34 -8.69 4.53
C ALA A 525 24.04 -8.40 3.05
N LEU A 526 23.99 -7.13 2.67
CA LEU A 526 23.80 -6.71 1.28
C LEU A 526 24.91 -7.25 0.37
N GLN A 527 26.18 -7.08 0.76
CA GLN A 527 27.33 -7.58 0.01
C GLN A 527 27.30 -9.12 -0.12
N SER A 528 26.91 -9.83 0.94
CA SER A 528 26.82 -11.30 0.94
C SER A 528 25.75 -11.86 -0.01
N ARG A 529 24.77 -11.04 -0.39
CA ARG A 529 23.66 -11.40 -1.29
C ARG A 529 23.75 -10.73 -2.67
N ALA A 530 24.82 -9.98 -2.93
CA ALA A 530 24.90 -9.10 -4.09
C ALA A 530 25.05 -9.84 -5.43
N LEU A 531 25.48 -11.10 -5.41
CA LEU A 531 25.56 -11.93 -6.61
C LEU A 531 24.19 -12.50 -7.00
N GLU A 532 23.32 -12.75 -6.03
CA GLU A 532 21.98 -13.28 -6.24
C GLU A 532 20.96 -12.17 -6.48
N LEU A 533 21.07 -11.04 -5.77
CA LEU A 533 20.09 -9.95 -5.76
C LEU A 533 20.47 -8.79 -6.70
N THR A 534 20.84 -9.14 -7.93
CA THR A 534 21.39 -8.19 -8.92
C THR A 534 20.43 -7.09 -9.33
N SER A 535 19.12 -7.37 -9.38
CA SER A 535 18.09 -6.40 -9.76
C SER A 535 17.71 -5.51 -8.59
N LEU A 536 17.69 -6.04 -7.37
CA LEU A 536 17.38 -5.29 -6.16
C LEU A 536 18.47 -4.24 -5.85
N ILE A 537 19.74 -4.50 -6.13
CA ILE A 537 20.84 -3.57 -5.86
C ILE A 537 21.22 -2.69 -7.05
N ARG A 538 20.53 -2.86 -8.19
CA ARG A 538 20.75 -2.07 -9.39
C ARG A 538 19.92 -0.79 -9.30
N PRO A 539 20.55 0.39 -9.22
CA PRO A 539 19.82 1.66 -9.15
C PRO A 539 19.16 1.97 -10.50
N HIS A 540 18.10 2.78 -10.47
CA HIS A 540 17.49 3.35 -11.68
C HIS A 540 17.96 4.77 -11.96
N LEU A 541 18.15 5.56 -10.90
CA LEU A 541 18.38 7.00 -11.00
C LEU A 541 19.69 7.43 -10.33
N GLY A 542 20.10 6.73 -9.27
CA GLY A 542 21.32 7.03 -8.50
C GLY A 542 22.47 6.04 -8.72
N ASN A 543 23.38 5.97 -7.74
CA ASN A 543 24.39 4.91 -7.68
C ASN A 543 23.93 3.73 -6.81
N SER A 544 24.60 2.60 -6.98
CA SER A 544 24.36 1.40 -6.19
C SER A 544 24.93 1.53 -4.78
N LEU A 545 24.20 1.04 -3.78
CA LEU A 545 24.70 0.90 -2.39
C LEU A 545 25.84 -0.11 -2.26
N GLY A 546 25.97 -1.03 -3.20
CA GLY A 546 27.02 -2.02 -3.19
C GLY A 546 26.82 -3.12 -4.22
N ASN A 547 27.91 -3.81 -4.51
CA ASN A 547 27.98 -4.99 -5.34
C ASN A 547 28.79 -6.09 -4.62
N SER A 548 29.06 -7.19 -5.31
CA SER A 548 29.78 -8.32 -4.74
C SER A 548 31.21 -8.02 -4.30
N LYS A 549 31.83 -6.93 -4.79
CA LYS A 549 33.21 -6.55 -4.49
C LYS A 549 33.31 -5.41 -3.49
N ASN A 550 32.49 -4.38 -3.68
CA ASN A 550 32.56 -3.13 -2.94
C ASN A 550 31.16 -2.74 -2.45
N THR A 551 31.09 -2.06 -1.31
CA THR A 551 29.88 -1.43 -0.80
C THR A 551 30.19 0.02 -0.43
N ARG A 552 29.21 0.92 -0.57
CA ARG A 552 29.29 2.25 0.04
C ARG A 552 29.59 2.11 1.53
N MET A 553 30.25 3.08 2.10
CA MET A 553 30.59 3.08 3.54
C MET A 553 31.39 1.83 3.96
N ALA A 554 32.31 1.34 3.10
CA ALA A 554 33.06 0.10 3.32
C ALA A 554 33.81 0.06 4.66
N THR A 555 34.31 1.20 5.15
CA THR A 555 34.95 1.32 6.47
C THR A 555 34.01 0.90 7.59
N LEU A 556 32.72 1.24 7.49
CA LEU A 556 31.72 0.88 8.49
C LEU A 556 31.39 -0.61 8.44
N ALA A 557 31.28 -1.17 7.24
CA ALA A 557 31.17 -2.62 7.07
C ALA A 557 32.38 -3.33 7.68
N GLY A 558 33.60 -2.84 7.46
CA GLY A 558 34.83 -3.41 8.04
C GLY A 558 34.88 -3.37 9.57
N ALA A 559 34.33 -2.32 10.19
CA ALA A 559 34.28 -2.17 11.65
C ALA A 559 33.16 -2.99 12.33
N ALA A 560 32.16 -3.46 11.56
CA ALA A 560 31.02 -4.17 12.11
C ALA A 560 31.39 -5.56 12.64
N PRO A 561 30.61 -6.12 13.59
CA PRO A 561 30.73 -7.51 14.00
C PRO A 561 30.63 -8.49 12.82
N GLU A 562 31.08 -9.73 13.02
CA GLU A 562 30.91 -10.79 12.02
C GLU A 562 29.42 -11.05 11.74
N LEU A 563 29.09 -11.27 10.46
CA LEU A 563 27.74 -11.59 10.02
C LEU A 563 27.47 -13.07 10.28
N GLN A 564 26.52 -13.36 11.16
CA GLN A 564 26.08 -14.67 11.60
C GLN A 564 24.62 -14.89 11.22
N MET A 565 24.39 -15.39 10.01
CA MET A 565 23.03 -15.58 9.48
C MET A 565 22.20 -16.56 10.31
N ASP A 566 22.82 -17.55 10.96
CA ASP A 566 22.10 -18.55 11.76
C ASP A 566 21.77 -18.08 13.19
N LYS A 567 22.25 -16.90 13.61
CA LYS A 567 21.94 -16.31 14.91
C LYS A 567 20.62 -15.53 14.84
N VAL A 568 19.59 -15.98 15.58
CA VAL A 568 18.23 -15.41 15.53
C VAL A 568 18.22 -13.93 15.97
N GLU A 569 19.01 -13.57 16.98
CA GLU A 569 19.01 -12.22 17.54
C GLU A 569 19.77 -11.21 16.68
N GLN A 570 20.58 -11.67 15.71
CA GLN A 570 21.31 -10.79 14.81
C GLN A 570 20.50 -10.49 13.55
N ILE A 571 19.75 -9.38 13.59
CA ILE A 571 18.94 -8.88 12.49
C ILE A 571 19.75 -7.83 11.71
N ALA A 572 20.38 -8.27 10.61
CA ALA A 572 21.18 -7.39 9.76
C ALA A 572 20.33 -6.60 8.74
N ALA A 573 19.25 -7.21 8.25
CA ALA A 573 18.32 -6.60 7.31
C ALA A 573 16.93 -7.22 7.49
N LEU A 574 15.92 -6.53 6.95
CA LEU A 574 14.51 -6.92 7.03
C LEU A 574 13.97 -7.42 5.68
N PRO A 575 12.82 -8.11 5.67
CA PRO A 575 12.13 -8.47 4.43
C PRO A 575 11.55 -7.25 3.72
N LEU A 576 11.30 -7.39 2.42
CA LEU A 576 10.71 -6.35 1.59
C LEU A 576 9.23 -6.14 1.93
N GLY A 577 8.78 -4.88 1.89
CA GLY A 577 7.36 -4.55 1.97
C GLY A 577 6.75 -4.54 3.38
N GLY A 578 7.58 -4.59 4.43
CA GLY A 578 7.14 -4.70 5.82
C GLY A 578 6.99 -3.37 6.59
N ARG A 579 7.44 -2.23 6.04
CA ARG A 579 7.50 -0.96 6.80
C ARG A 579 6.71 0.17 6.19
N VAL A 580 6.78 0.34 4.87
CA VAL A 580 6.16 1.47 4.18
C VAL A 580 4.91 1.02 3.43
N LYS A 581 3.76 1.57 3.80
CA LYS A 581 2.49 1.35 3.11
C LYS A 581 2.27 2.45 2.07
N VAL A 582 1.97 2.04 0.85
CA VAL A 582 1.53 2.92 -0.24
C VAL A 582 0.00 2.97 -0.23
N ASP A 583 -0.57 4.17 -0.30
CA ASP A 583 -1.94 4.38 -0.77
C ASP A 583 -1.95 4.33 -2.31
N PRO A 584 -2.53 3.29 -2.94
CA PRO A 584 -2.47 3.16 -4.39
C PRO A 584 -3.24 4.23 -5.16
N TRP A 585 -4.18 4.95 -4.52
CA TRP A 585 -4.95 6.01 -5.15
C TRP A 585 -4.12 7.29 -5.24
N SER A 586 -3.71 7.79 -4.07
CA SER A 586 -3.08 9.11 -3.95
C SER A 586 -1.55 9.07 -3.93
N ASN A 587 -0.93 7.90 -4.02
CA ASN A 587 0.51 7.65 -3.88
C ASN A 587 1.11 8.09 -2.53
N GLN A 588 0.28 8.37 -1.52
CA GLN A 588 0.77 8.78 -0.21
C GLN A 588 1.42 7.61 0.52
N LEU A 589 2.50 7.89 1.23
CA LEU A 589 3.21 6.91 2.06
C LEU A 589 2.87 7.09 3.53
N ARG A 590 2.72 5.96 4.23
CA ARG A 590 2.53 5.90 5.68
C ARG A 590 3.35 4.78 6.28
N MET A 591 3.75 4.93 7.53
CA MET A 591 4.41 3.85 8.26
C MET A 591 3.40 2.75 8.63
N MET A 592 3.77 1.50 8.41
CA MET A 592 2.98 0.35 8.83
C MET A 592 3.01 0.23 10.35
N LYS A 593 1.81 0.12 10.94
CA LYS A 593 1.64 -0.20 12.36
C LYS A 593 1.50 -1.71 12.50
N SER A 594 2.61 -2.42 12.60
CA SER A 594 2.63 -3.86 12.86
C SER A 594 3.07 -4.16 14.30
N ARG A 595 2.52 -5.22 14.88
CA ARG A 595 2.98 -5.73 16.18
C ARG A 595 4.28 -6.49 15.96
N ALA A 596 5.31 -6.18 16.74
CA ALA A 596 6.54 -6.97 16.72
C ALA A 596 6.25 -8.43 17.11
N VAL A 597 6.71 -9.36 16.27
CA VAL A 597 6.62 -10.80 16.50
C VAL A 597 8.01 -11.31 16.84
N ALA A 598 8.14 -12.10 17.90
CA ALA A 598 9.41 -12.73 18.24
C ALA A 598 9.74 -13.81 17.21
N LEU A 599 10.94 -13.74 16.64
CA LEU A 599 11.42 -14.73 15.68
C LEU A 599 11.73 -16.04 16.40
N LEU A 600 11.21 -17.16 15.88
CA LEU A 600 11.43 -18.49 16.46
C LEU A 600 12.63 -19.20 15.82
N SER A 601 13.05 -18.76 14.64
CA SER A 601 14.18 -19.32 13.90
C SER A 601 14.91 -18.28 13.07
N ALA A 602 16.13 -18.59 12.64
CA ALA A 602 16.92 -17.68 11.81
C ALA A 602 16.32 -17.47 10.41
N GLN A 603 15.56 -18.46 9.90
CA GLN A 603 14.89 -18.39 8.61
C GLN A 603 13.81 -17.31 8.57
N GLU A 604 13.15 -17.03 9.70
CA GLU A 604 12.11 -16.00 9.79
C GLU A 604 12.65 -14.56 9.63
N LYS A 605 13.98 -14.36 9.67
CA LYS A 605 14.59 -13.04 9.41
C LYS A 605 14.38 -12.58 7.97
N MET A 606 14.36 -13.51 7.00
CA MET A 606 14.05 -13.25 5.59
C MET A 606 14.72 -11.98 5.01
N PRO A 607 16.05 -11.79 5.19
CA PRO A 607 16.70 -10.53 4.83
C PRO A 607 16.62 -10.30 3.32
N PHE A 608 16.05 -9.17 2.90
CA PHE A 608 15.83 -8.80 1.50
C PHE A 608 14.88 -9.72 0.73
N GLU A 609 14.12 -10.58 1.40
CA GLU A 609 13.23 -11.54 0.74
C GLU A 609 11.81 -10.98 0.55
N VAL A 610 11.15 -11.44 -0.50
CA VAL A 610 9.73 -11.20 -0.76
C VAL A 610 8.89 -12.03 0.20
N THR A 611 7.92 -11.38 0.85
CA THR A 611 6.99 -12.04 1.78
C THR A 611 5.54 -11.97 1.28
N PRO A 612 4.68 -12.92 1.67
CA PRO A 612 3.24 -12.81 1.47
C PRO A 612 2.66 -11.52 2.07
N VAL A 613 1.60 -11.00 1.47
CA VAL A 613 0.94 -9.77 1.93
C VAL A 613 -0.51 -10.04 2.31
N PHE A 614 -0.88 -9.58 3.50
CA PHE A 614 -2.23 -9.68 4.06
C PHE A 614 -2.68 -8.29 4.53
N PRO A 615 -3.15 -7.41 3.62
CA PRO A 615 -3.55 -6.07 3.99
C PRO A 615 -4.79 -6.10 4.88
N TYR A 616 -4.82 -5.23 5.90
CA TYR A 616 -6.02 -5.01 6.70
C TYR A 616 -7.02 -4.17 5.87
N LEU A 617 -8.08 -4.80 5.37
CA LEU A 617 -9.07 -4.12 4.53
C LEU A 617 -10.06 -3.33 5.39
N THR A 618 -10.38 -2.13 4.93
CA THR A 618 -11.37 -1.23 5.51
C THR A 618 -12.28 -0.70 4.41
N ARG A 619 -13.49 -0.28 4.75
CA ARG A 619 -14.40 0.41 3.83
C ARG A 619 -14.25 1.91 4.00
N LEU A 620 -14.12 2.64 2.90
CA LEU A 620 -14.27 4.08 2.88
C LEU A 620 -15.76 4.41 2.94
N ALA A 621 -16.15 5.25 3.89
CA ALA A 621 -17.51 5.76 3.95
C ALA A 621 -17.75 6.72 2.78
N ALA A 622 -18.96 6.71 2.20
CA ALA A 622 -19.38 7.81 1.37
C ALA A 622 -19.39 9.10 2.22
N PRO A 623 -18.94 10.25 1.70
CA PRO A 623 -19.00 11.50 2.44
C PRO A 623 -20.44 11.72 2.91
N GLN A 624 -20.63 11.93 4.22
CA GLN A 624 -21.93 12.27 4.76
C GLN A 624 -22.33 13.60 4.11
N THR A 625 -23.37 13.58 3.29
CA THR A 625 -23.98 14.81 2.83
C THR A 625 -24.59 15.43 4.08
N GLU A 626 -23.92 16.42 4.67
CA GLU A 626 -24.57 17.32 5.61
C GLU A 626 -25.74 17.94 4.85
N THR A 627 -26.94 17.41 5.09
CA THR A 627 -28.16 18.18 4.88
C THR A 627 -28.02 19.37 5.80
N ALA A 628 -27.52 20.47 5.23
CA ALA A 628 -27.62 21.78 5.85
C ALA A 628 -29.11 22.02 6.05
N ASP A 629 -29.59 21.76 7.27
CA ASP A 629 -30.87 22.24 7.74
C ASP A 629 -30.81 23.76 7.63
N LEU A 630 -31.38 24.28 6.54
CA LEU A 630 -31.72 25.69 6.43
C LEU A 630 -32.73 25.98 7.54
N LYS A 631 -32.23 26.49 8.67
CA LYS A 631 -33.02 27.16 9.70
C LYS A 631 -33.16 28.64 9.39
#